data_AF-A0A3L7AMF1-F1
#
_entry.id   AF-A0A3L7AMF1-F1
#
_cell.length_a   1.000
_cell.length_b   1.000
_cell.length_c   1.000
_cell.angle_alpha   90.00
_cell.angle_beta   90.00
_cell.angle_gamma   90.00
#
_symmetry.space_group_name_H-M   'P 1'
#
loop_
_entity.id
_entity.type
_entity.pdbx_description
1 polymer ?
#
loop_
_entity_poly.entity_id
_entity_poly.type
_entity_poly.pdbx_seq_one_letter_code
_entity_poly.pdbx_strand_id
1 'polypeptide(L)' 'MTLILWEDLRAISVGVVTRARVVMISDADGSMYVRGQSQLASDPVTVAEIIIYFRDHAEQRHLLTDPRSALAVVTGT' A
#
# COMPACT_ATOMS: atom_id res chain seq x y z
N MET A 1 13.71 1.55 -9.63
CA MET A 1 12.62 1.85 -8.69
C MET A 1 11.42 2.23 -9.55
N THR A 2 10.36 1.43 -9.57
CA THR A 2 9.17 1.72 -10.38
C THR A 2 8.26 2.64 -9.58
N LEU A 3 7.93 3.79 -10.14
CA LEU A 3 7.00 4.75 -9.55
C LEU A 3 5.60 4.44 -10.12
N ILE A 4 4.63 4.25 -9.24
CA ILE A 4 3.22 4.05 -9.60
C ILE A 4 2.47 5.27 -9.10
N LEU A 5 1.74 5.94 -9.98
CA LEU A 5 0.92 7.08 -9.61
C LEU A 5 -0.36 6.63 -8.91
N TRP A 6 -0.96 7.50 -8.10
CA TRP A 6 -2.15 7.15 -7.32
C TRP A 6 -3.36 6.86 -8.21
N GLU A 7 -3.49 7.61 -9.30
CA GLU A 7 -4.54 7.46 -10.33
C GLU A 7 -4.47 6.11 -11.06
N ASP A 8 -3.29 5.50 -11.09
CA ASP A 8 -3.06 4.23 -11.78
C ASP A 8 -3.30 3.03 -10.88
N LEU A 9 -3.47 3.20 -9.56
CA LEU A 9 -3.73 2.10 -8.64
C LEU A 9 -5.13 1.50 -8.85
N ARG A 10 -5.18 0.25 -9.34
CA ARG A 10 -6.45 -0.47 -9.59
C ARG A 10 -6.83 -1.43 -8.47
N ALA A 11 -5.92 -2.33 -8.14
CA ALA A 11 -6.18 -3.35 -7.13
C ALA A 11 -5.00 -3.44 -6.18
N ILE A 12 -5.31 -3.48 -4.87
CA ILE A 12 -4.34 -3.75 -3.82
C ILE A 12 -4.89 -4.93 -3.03
N SER A 13 -4.07 -5.95 -2.85
CA SER A 13 -4.43 -7.14 -2.07
C SER A 13 -3.22 -7.72 -1.36
N VAL A 14 -3.49 -8.58 -0.37
CA VAL A 14 -2.47 -9.34 0.33
C VAL A 14 -2.53 -10.78 -0.16
N GLY A 15 -1.38 -11.30 -0.59
CA GLY A 15 -1.23 -12.67 -1.05
C GLY A 15 -0.19 -13.44 -0.24
N VAL A 16 0.00 -14.70 -0.62
CA VAL A 16 1.09 -15.54 -0.12
C VAL A 16 1.89 -16.06 -1.31
N VAL A 17 3.19 -15.77 -1.34
CA VAL A 17 4.13 -16.25 -2.36
C VAL A 17 5.25 -16.98 -1.65
N THR A 18 5.51 -18.23 -2.03
CA THR A 18 6.57 -19.07 -1.44
C THR A 18 6.53 -19.08 0.10
N ARG A 19 5.31 -19.18 0.67
CA ARG A 19 5.01 -19.15 2.12
C ARG A 19 5.26 -17.81 2.84
N ALA A 20 5.63 -16.75 2.13
CA ALA A 20 5.74 -15.39 2.68
C ALA A 20 4.50 -14.56 2.30
N ARG A 21 4.01 -13.74 3.24
CA ARG A 21 2.98 -12.74 2.92
C ARG A 21 3.59 -11.65 2.04
N VAL A 22 2.80 -11.18 1.07
CA VAL A 22 3.21 -10.15 0.12
C VAL A 22 2.08 -9.17 -0.13
N VAL A 23 2.43 -7.93 -0.46
CA VAL A 23 1.50 -6.95 -1.05
C VAL A 23 1.53 -7.15 -2.56
N MET A 24 0.34 -7.21 -3.15
CA MET A 24 0.13 -7.29 -4.58
C MET A 24 -0.58 -6.01 -5.04
N ILE A 25 0.03 -5.30 -5.98
CA ILE A 25 -0.50 -4.04 -6.53
C ILE A 25 -0.66 -4.23 -8.02
N SER A 26 -1.85 -3.92 -8.54
CA SER A 26 -2.14 -3.89 -9.97
C SER A 26 -2.36 -2.46 -10.42
N ASP A 27 -1.70 -2.07 -11.52
CA ASP A 27 -1.88 -0.75 -12.12
C ASP A 27 -2.97 -0.73 -13.22
N ALA A 28 -3.18 0.42 -13.84
CA ALA A 28 -4.15 0.62 -14.92
C ALA A 28 -3.80 -0.12 -16.22
N ASP A 29 -2.52 -0.41 -16.43
CA ASP A 29 -2.01 -1.13 -17.60
C ASP A 29 -2.08 -2.66 -17.41
N GLY A 30 -2.51 -3.12 -16.23
CA GLY A 30 -2.60 -4.53 -15.89
C GLY A 30 -1.28 -5.14 -15.40
N SER A 31 -0.27 -4.31 -15.16
CA SER A 31 0.99 -4.76 -14.55
C SER A 31 0.75 -5.14 -13.10
N MET A 32 1.36 -6.26 -12.67
CA MET A 32 1.29 -6.72 -11.30
C MET A 32 2.65 -6.55 -10.60
N TYR A 33 2.65 -5.84 -9.49
CA TYR A 33 3.81 -5.64 -8.64
C TYR A 33 3.64 -6.39 -7.33
N VAL A 34 4.64 -7.21 -7.00
CA VAL A 34 4.67 -7.99 -5.76
C VAL A 34 5.79 -7.48 -4.87
N ARG A 35 5.49 -7.20 -3.60
CA ARG A 35 6.47 -6.79 -2.59
C ARG A 35 6.33 -7.65 -1.34
N GLY A 36 7.43 -8.30 -0.96
CA GLY A 36 7.52 -9.05 0.29
C GLY A 36 7.88 -8.14 1.46
N GLN A 37 7.66 -8.64 2.68
CA GLN A 37 7.91 -7.88 3.92
C GLN A 37 9.34 -7.30 4.01
N SER A 38 10.37 -8.00 3.50
CA SER A 38 11.75 -7.50 3.49
C SER A 38 11.96 -6.25 2.62
N GLN A 39 11.00 -5.93 1.76
CA GLN A 39 11.00 -4.75 0.88
C GLN A 39 10.03 -3.67 1.36
N LEU A 40 9.38 -3.88 2.51
CA LEU A 40 8.37 -3.01 3.08
C LEU A 40 8.82 -2.47 4.43
N ALA A 41 8.28 -1.31 4.80
CA ALA A 41 8.55 -0.69 6.10
C ALA A 41 7.74 -1.33 7.26
N SER A 42 6.75 -2.17 6.94
CA SER A 42 5.90 -2.88 7.90
C SER A 42 5.44 -4.22 7.31
N ASP A 43 4.59 -4.95 8.01
CA ASP A 43 3.98 -6.15 7.48
C ASP A 43 3.08 -5.84 6.25
N PRO A 44 2.95 -6.80 5.32
CA PRO A 44 2.16 -6.61 4.11
C PRO A 44 0.69 -6.21 4.32
N VAL A 45 0.06 -6.65 5.42
CA VAL A 45 -1.36 -6.33 5.66
C VAL A 45 -1.50 -4.86 5.99
N THR A 46 -0.73 -4.38 6.96
CA THR A 46 -0.72 -2.96 7.36
C THR A 46 -0.39 -2.06 6.17
N VAL A 47 0.60 -2.43 5.35
CA VAL A 47 0.95 -1.62 4.17
C VAL A 47 -0.20 -1.58 3.16
N ALA A 48 -0.87 -2.69 2.90
CA ALA A 48 -2.02 -2.73 1.99
C ALA A 48 -3.17 -1.86 2.50
N GLU A 49 -3.49 -1.93 3.80
CA GLU A 49 -4.54 -1.12 4.44
C GLU A 49 -4.24 0.38 4.32
N ILE A 50 -3.01 0.80 4.59
CA ILE A 50 -2.57 2.19 4.42
C ILE A 50 -2.75 2.64 2.96
N ILE A 51 -2.27 1.85 1.98
CA ILE A 51 -2.38 2.22 0.56
C ILE A 51 -3.85 2.32 0.14
N ILE A 52 -4.69 1.37 0.54
CA ILE A 52 -6.14 1.38 0.24
C ILE A 52 -6.80 2.62 0.85
N TYR A 53 -6.53 2.91 2.12
CA TYR A 53 -7.08 4.06 2.80
C TYR A 53 -6.75 5.37 2.07
N PHE A 54 -5.47 5.61 1.77
CA PHE A 54 -5.04 6.84 1.11
C PHE A 54 -5.34 6.89 -0.39
N ARG A 55 -5.59 5.75 -1.04
CA ARG A 55 -6.17 5.73 -2.38
C ARG A 55 -7.57 6.35 -2.33
N ASP A 56 -8.38 5.94 -1.36
CA ASP A 56 -9.80 6.33 -1.24
C ASP A 56 -9.98 7.70 -0.55
N HIS A 57 -8.98 8.20 0.18
CA HIS A 57 -8.96 9.50 0.86
C HIS A 57 -7.83 10.40 0.34
N ALA A 58 -7.97 10.86 -0.91
CA ALA A 58 -6.93 11.61 -1.60
C ALA A 58 -6.52 12.92 -0.88
N GLU A 59 -7.48 13.57 -0.23
CA GLU A 59 -7.29 14.79 0.55
C GLU A 59 -6.35 14.59 1.75
N GLN A 60 -6.23 13.37 2.25
CA GLN A 60 -5.43 13.03 3.42
C GLN A 60 -4.02 12.55 3.07
N ARG A 61 -3.68 12.40 1.78
CA ARG A 61 -2.35 11.92 1.34
C ARG A 61 -1.20 12.78 1.84
N HIS A 62 -1.45 14.06 2.17
CA HIS A 62 -0.47 14.92 2.81
C HIS A 62 0.03 14.35 4.16
N LEU A 63 -0.77 13.53 4.85
CA LEU A 63 -0.37 12.87 6.09
C LEU A 63 0.73 11.82 5.87
N LEU A 64 0.90 11.28 4.65
CA LEU A 64 1.97 10.32 4.35
C LEU A 64 3.39 10.92 4.48
N THR A 65 3.51 12.25 4.52
CA THR A 65 4.79 12.90 4.82
C THR A 65 5.16 12.81 6.30
N ASP A 66 4.20 12.53 7.18
CA ASP A 66 4.39 12.18 8.58
C ASP A 66 3.83 10.77 8.88
N PRO A 67 4.69 9.73 8.83
CA PRO A 67 4.28 8.36 9.05
C PRO A 67 3.52 8.10 10.36
N ARG A 68 3.73 8.90 11.42
CA ARG A 68 3.01 8.72 12.69
C ARG A 68 1.57 9.18 12.59
N SER A 69 1.34 10.33 11.98
CA SER A 69 -0.01 10.86 11.74
C SER A 69 -0.78 9.98 10.75
N ALA A 70 -0.11 9.51 9.67
CA ALA A 70 -0.73 8.59 8.74
C ALA A 70 -1.18 7.28 9.41
N LEU A 71 -0.36 6.73 10.30
CA LEU A 71 -0.71 5.52 11.03
C LEU A 71 -1.90 5.74 11.96
N ALA A 72 -1.91 6.83 12.75
CA ALA A 72 -2.98 7.14 13.69
C ALA A 72 -4.36 7.22 13.02
N VAL A 73 -4.42 7.84 11.82
CA VAL A 73 -5.65 7.94 11.03
C VAL A 73 -6.14 6.57 10.55
N VAL A 74 -5.22 5.70 10.14
CA VAL A 74 -5.57 4.34 9.67
C VAL A 74 -5.98 3.43 10.82
N THR A 75 -5.35 3.55 12.00
CA THR A 75 -5.64 2.70 13.17
C THR A 75 -6.76 3.23 14.06
N GLY A 76 -7.23 4.47 13.85
CA GLY A 76 -8.29 5.08 14.65
C GLY A 76 -7.89 5.35 16.11
N THR A 77 -6.60 5.52 16.39
CA THR A 77 -6.02 5.72 17.73
C THR A 77 -5.47 7.12 17.93
#